data_AF-A0A2N0NZ10-F1
#
_entry.id   AF-A0A2N0NZ10-F1
#
_cell.length_a   1.000
_cell.length_b   1.000
_cell.length_c   1.000
_cell.angle_alpha   90.00
_cell.angle_beta   90.00
_cell.angle_gamma   90.00
#
_symmetry.space_group_name_H-M   'P 1'
#
loop_
_entity.id
_entity.type
_entity.pdbx_description
1 polymer ?
#
loop_
_entity_poly.entity_id
_entity_poly.type
_entity_poly.pdbx_seq_one_letter_code
_entity_poly.pdbx_strand_id
1 'polypeptide(L)'
;MCKFGLEENNRIRYSVRMYGHLDDCFIRISKILPQYTPEQIENHYKKYLDDDVPPINYERILETYEKLQAINIKNERLRKWYLFVKNFIFH
;
A
#
# COMPACT_ATOMS: atom_id res chain seq x y z
N MET A 1 -27.69 10.66 7.67
CA MET A 1 -26.76 9.83 6.88
C MET A 1 -25.43 10.55 6.82
N CYS A 2 -24.41 10.04 7.51
CA CYS A 2 -23.03 10.48 7.28
C CYS A 2 -22.65 10.06 5.85
N LYS A 3 -22.28 11.01 5.00
CA LYS A 3 -21.82 10.72 3.64
C LYS A 3 -20.30 10.57 3.69
N PHE A 4 -19.81 9.34 3.54
CA PHE A 4 -18.39 9.11 3.30
C PHE A 4 -18.03 9.63 1.91
N GLY A 5 -17.02 10.49 1.83
CA GLY A 5 -16.47 10.97 0.57
C GLY A 5 -15.53 9.95 -0.08
N LEU A 6 -15.08 10.28 -1.29
CA LEU A 6 -14.16 9.43 -2.06
C LEU A 6 -12.84 9.21 -1.31
N GLU A 7 -12.33 10.24 -0.65
CA GLU A 7 -11.08 10.15 0.10
C GLU A 7 -11.22 9.22 1.31
N GLU A 8 -12.31 9.32 2.06
CA GLU A 8 -12.52 8.45 3.22
C GLU A 8 -12.78 7.01 2.79
N ASN A 9 -13.51 6.78 1.70
CA ASN A 9 -13.70 5.45 1.12
C ASN A 9 -12.35 4.80 0.76
N ASN A 10 -11.44 5.55 0.13
CA ASN A 10 -10.11 5.06 -0.21
C ASN A 10 -9.28 4.74 1.03
N ARG A 11 -9.33 5.60 2.05
CA ARG A 11 -8.65 5.37 3.34
C ARG A 11 -9.18 4.13 4.06
N ILE A 12 -10.50 3.91 4.05
CA ILE A 12 -11.13 2.72 4.64
C ILE A 12 -10.68 1.47 3.88
N ARG A 13 -10.79 1.42 2.54
CA ARG A 13 -10.35 0.26 1.74
C ARG A 13 -8.87 -0.09 1.98
N TYR A 14 -8.00 0.91 1.97
CA TYR A 14 -6.58 0.70 2.21
C TYR A 14 -6.33 0.15 3.62
N SER A 15 -7.00 0.71 4.62
CA SER A 15 -6.79 0.30 6.01
C SER A 15 -7.34 -1.10 6.29
N VAL A 16 -8.50 -1.47 5.71
CA VAL A 16 -9.01 -2.85 5.81
C VAL A 16 -8.08 -3.84 5.10
N ARG A 17 -7.45 -3.47 3.97
CA ARG A 17 -6.41 -4.33 3.37
C ARG A 17 -5.20 -4.55 4.27
N MET A 18 -4.80 -3.54 5.04
CA MET A 18 -3.63 -3.61 5.92
C MET A 18 -3.92 -4.30 7.26
N TYR A 19 -5.09 -4.01 7.85
CA TYR A 19 -5.42 -4.40 9.22
C TYR A 19 -6.63 -5.33 9.32
N GLY A 20 -7.28 -5.70 8.23
CA GLY A 20 -8.54 -6.48 8.25
C GLY A 20 -8.41 -7.89 8.82
N HIS A 21 -7.18 -8.38 9.00
CA HIS A 21 -6.88 -9.61 9.72
C HIS A 21 -6.84 -9.45 11.25
N LEU A 22 -6.92 -8.21 11.76
CA LEU A 22 -6.92 -7.88 13.17
C LEU A 22 -8.36 -7.62 13.65
N ASP A 23 -8.70 -8.16 14.81
CA ASP A 23 -10.03 -7.97 15.41
C ASP A 23 -10.34 -6.49 15.71
N ASP A 24 -9.31 -5.67 15.92
CA ASP A 24 -9.43 -4.24 16.22
C ASP A 24 -9.33 -3.33 14.97
N CYS A 25 -9.45 -3.88 13.77
CA CYS A 25 -9.30 -3.16 12.50
C CYS A 25 -10.12 -1.86 12.46
N PHE A 26 -11.43 -1.91 12.70
CA PHE A 26 -12.28 -0.72 12.62
C PHE A 26 -12.02 0.30 13.73
N ILE A 27 -11.50 -0.14 14.89
CA ILE A 27 -11.05 0.74 15.97
C ILE A 27 -9.79 1.50 15.54
N ARG A 28 -8.89 0.87 14.79
CA ARG A 28 -7.71 1.55 14.21
C ARG A 28 -8.13 2.53 13.13
N ILE A 29 -9.10 2.17 12.28
CA ILE A 29 -9.60 3.05 11.23
C ILE A 29 -10.30 4.28 11.85
N SER A 30 -11.05 4.13 12.93
CA SER A 30 -11.68 5.27 13.60
C SER A 30 -10.65 6.23 14.22
N LYS A 31 -9.44 5.78 14.55
CA LYS A 31 -8.35 6.67 14.97
C LYS A 31 -7.78 7.49 13.80
N ILE A 32 -7.83 6.94 12.58
CA ILE A 32 -7.40 7.62 11.34
C ILE A 32 -8.48 8.58 10.84
N LEU A 33 -9.74 8.19 10.98
CA LEU A 33 -10.93 8.96 10.62
C LEU A 33 -11.75 9.27 11.88
N PRO A 34 -11.28 10.18 12.75
CA PRO A 34 -11.91 10.44 14.05
C PRO A 34 -13.32 11.01 13.96
N GLN A 35 -13.73 11.48 12.78
CA GLN A 35 -15.08 11.94 12.48
C GLN A 35 -16.12 10.80 12.39
N TYR A 36 -15.69 9.54 12.33
CA TYR A 36 -16.57 8.37 12.22
C TYR A 36 -16.28 7.36 13.33
N THR A 37 -17.35 6.76 13.86
CA THR A 37 -17.21 5.66 14.83
C THR A 37 -16.79 4.36 14.14
N PRO A 38 -16.17 3.40 14.87
CA PRO A 38 -15.86 2.09 14.32
C PRO A 38 -17.06 1.42 13.65
N GLU A 39 -18.23 1.50 14.31
CA GLU A 39 -19.48 0.91 13.82
C GLU A 39 -19.99 1.59 12.53
N GLN A 40 -19.85 2.92 12.39
CA GLN A 40 -20.20 3.62 11.16
C GLN A 40 -19.30 3.19 10.00
N ILE A 41 -18.01 3.03 10.26
CA ILE A 41 -17.02 2.59 9.27
C ILE A 41 -17.30 1.14 8.85
N GLU A 42 -17.53 0.25 9.81
CA GLU A 42 -17.81 -1.17 9.54
C GLU A 42 -19.08 -1.33 8.69
N ASN A 43 -20.17 -0.70 9.10
CA ASN A 43 -21.43 -0.76 8.37
C ASN A 43 -21.31 -0.20 6.96
N HIS A 44 -20.57 0.90 6.79
CA HIS A 44 -20.32 1.49 5.48
C HIS A 44 -19.44 0.58 4.61
N TYR A 45 -18.40 -0.02 5.18
CA TYR A 45 -17.52 -0.95 4.49
C TYR A 45 -18.29 -2.17 3.98
N LYS A 46 -19.01 -2.87 4.87
CA LYS A 46 -19.81 -4.06 4.55
C LYS A 46 -20.88 -3.78 3.48
N LYS A 47 -21.48 -2.59 3.52
CA LYS A 47 -22.62 -2.26 2.65
C LYS A 47 -22.21 -1.70 1.28
N TYR A 48 -21.04 -1.05 1.18
CA TYR A 48 -20.69 -0.26 -0.01
C TYR A 48 -19.26 -0.49 -0.54
N LEU A 49 -18.37 -1.13 0.23
CA LEU A 49 -16.95 -1.26 -0.13
C LEU A 49 -16.46 -2.72 -0.17
N ASP A 50 -17.20 -3.67 0.43
CA ASP A 50 -16.82 -5.09 0.54
C ASP A 50 -16.82 -5.82 -0.82
N ASP A 51 -17.72 -5.41 -1.73
CA ASP A 51 -17.87 -6.01 -3.08
C ASP A 51 -16.68 -5.79 -4.03
N ASP A 52 -15.64 -5.05 -3.61
CA ASP A 52 -14.67 -4.44 -4.52
C ASP A 52 -13.21 -4.63 -4.05
N VAL A 53 -12.96 -5.66 -3.24
CA VAL A 53 -11.60 -6.15 -2.99
C VAL A 53 -11.32 -7.27 -3.98
N PRO A 54 -10.72 -7.00 -5.16
CA PRO A 54 -10.17 -8.08 -5.97
C PRO A 54 -9.21 -8.87 -5.06
N PRO A 55 -9.26 -10.22 -5.12
CA PRO A 55 -8.40 -11.05 -4.29
C PRO A 55 -6.96 -10.56 -4.44
N ILE A 56 -6.26 -10.46 -3.32
CA ILE A 56 -4.86 -10.06 -3.30
C ILE A 56 -4.11 -11.06 -4.17
N ASN A 57 -3.73 -10.63 -5.37
CA ASN A 57 -2.88 -11.44 -6.23
C ASN A 57 -1.43 -11.28 -5.72
N TYR A 58 -1.09 -12.12 -4.75
CA TYR A 58 0.23 -12.17 -4.13
C TYR A 58 1.34 -12.41 -5.15
N GLU A 59 1.07 -13.15 -6.24
CA GLU A 59 2.04 -13.36 -7.32
C GLU A 59 2.39 -12.04 -8.02
N ARG A 60 1.39 -11.21 -8.34
CA ARG A 60 1.62 -9.90 -8.97
C ARG A 60 2.41 -8.95 -8.06
N ILE A 61 2.16 -9.00 -6.76
CA ILE A 61 2.87 -8.18 -5.77
C ILE A 61 4.33 -8.65 -5.65
N LEU A 62 4.55 -9.97 -5.56
CA LEU A 62 5.89 -10.55 -5.49
C LEU A 62 6.69 -10.26 -6.76
N GLU A 63 6.10 -10.43 -7.94
CA GLU A 63 6.74 -10.12 -9.22
C GLU A 63 7.15 -8.64 -9.31
N THR A 64 6.31 -7.74 -8.80
CA THR A 64 6.63 -6.30 -8.75
C THR A 64 7.81 -6.04 -7.83
N TYR A 65 7.87 -6.70 -6.67
CA TYR A 65 8.95 -6.55 -5.70
C TYR A 65 10.28 -7.07 -6.23
N GLU A 66 10.28 -8.24 -6.89
CA GLU A 66 11.46 -8.82 -7.54
C GLU A 66 12.00 -7.92 -8.66
N LYS A 67 11.11 -7.34 -9.49
CA LYS A 67 11.49 -6.38 -10.53
C LYS A 67 12.18 -5.14 -9.94
N LEU A 68 11.66 -4.60 -8.85
CA LEU A 68 12.27 -3.44 -8.17
C LEU A 68 13.65 -3.78 -7.60
N GLN A 69 13.83 -4.96 -7.00
CA GLN A 69 15.15 -5.42 -6.53
C GLN A 69 16.14 -5.57 -7.68
N ALA A 70 15.72 -6.16 -8.80
CA ALA A 70 16.57 -6.34 -9.97
C ALA A 70 17.00 -5.00 -10.59
N ILE A 71 16.10 -4.00 -10.62
CA ILE A 71 16.43 -2.64 -11.06
C ILE A 71 17.45 -2.00 -10.13
N ASN A 72 17.28 -2.11 -8.82
CA ASN A 72 18.21 -1.55 -7.84
C ASN A 72 19.63 -2.14 -8.00
N ILE A 73 19.73 -3.46 -8.14
CA ILE A 73 21.01 -4.16 -8.36
C ILE A 73 21.67 -3.68 -9.67
N LYS A 74 20.90 -3.56 -10.75
CA LYS A 74 21.42 -3.04 -12.04
C LYS A 74 21.97 -1.62 -11.90
N ASN A 75 21.24 -0.74 -11.22
CA ASN A 75 21.66 0.64 -10.99
C ASN A 75 22.93 0.72 -10.14
N GLU A 76 23.08 -0.15 -9.12
CA GLU A 76 24.29 -0.22 -8.31
C GLU A 76 25.51 -0.67 -9.14
N ARG A 77 25.33 -1.69 -10.00
CA ARG A 77 26.40 -2.15 -10.90
C ARG A 77 26.84 -1.06 -11.88
N LEU A 78 25.90 -0.33 -12.46
CA LEU A 78 26.18 0.81 -13.34
C LEU A 78 26.94 1.91 -12.58
N ARG A 79 26.54 2.22 -11.35
CA ARG A 79 27.23 3.20 -10.49
C ARG A 79 28.67 2.80 -10.18
N LYS A 80 28.90 1.53 -9.84
CA LYS A 80 30.26 0.98 -9.60
C LYS A 80 31.11 1.04 -10.87
N TRP A 81 30.54 0.71 -12.02
CA TRP A 81 31.23 0.78 -13.30
C TRP A 81 31.59 2.22 -13.67
N TYR A 82 30.67 3.17 -13.51
CA TYR A 82 30.95 4.60 -13.73
C TYR A 82 32.08 5.10 -12.84
N LEU A 83 32.10 4.74 -11.54
CA LEU A 83 33.19 5.12 -10.63
C LEU A 83 34.53 4.49 -11.03
N PHE A 84 34.52 3.22 -11.45
CA PHE A 84 35.72 2.54 -11.96
C PHE A 84 36.28 3.25 -13.20
N VAL A 85 35.42 3.48 -14.21
CA VAL A 85 35.77 4.19 -15.44
C VAL A 85 36.29 5.60 -15.14
N LYS A 86 35.62 6.34 -14.25
CA LYS A 86 36.01 7.69 -13.84
C LYS A 86 37.41 7.71 -13.19
N ASN A 87 37.72 6.76 -12.33
CA ASN A 87 39.00 6.72 -11.61
C ASN A 87 40.16 6.19 -12.45
N PHE A 88 39.89 5.41 -13.51
CA PHE A 88 40.93 4.84 -14.38
C PHE A 88 41.22 5.66 -15.65
N ILE A 89 40.27 6.45 -16.16
CA ILE A 89 40.44 7.21 -17.41
C ILE A 89 40.98 8.64 -17.18
N PHE A 90 40.72 9.23 -16.02
CA PHE A 90 41.12 10.62 -15.70
C PHE A 90 42.38 10.73 -14.82
N HIS A 91 43.25 9.73 -14.86
CA HIS A 91 44.51 9.66 -14.12
C HIS A 91 45.69 9.41 -15.05
#